data_AF-A0A7S3ZB27-F1
#
_entry.id   AF-A0A7S3ZB27-F1
#
_cell.length_a   1.000
_cell.length_b   1.000
_cell.length_c   1.000
_cell.angle_alpha   90.00
_cell.angle_beta   90.00
_cell.angle_gamma   90.00
#
_symmetry.space_group_name_H-M   'P 1'
#
loop_
_entity.id
_entity.type
_entity.pdbx_description
1 polymer ?
#
loop_
_entity_poly.entity_id
_entity_poly.type
_entity_poly.pdbx_seq_one_letter_code
_entity_poly.pdbx_strand_id
1 'polypeptide(L)'
;STQPILPFLMPGRVVYVKTGEQHWGWGAVVSWRKRYNKADGVTVHVLLNCGEIKSFGPTRIPEPVPNPDSPEGCVGSSVRVVAISQSMIHKISQVRLFMNYDLRLPRHRERAYRALKSVRSREFQDDFPLLDPIHDIGANPRTISGLRTRLKSISGMLQKNPVASLSASQRTKRISQWKDLQSIQNKLVELKRRKELCGIGTFERELHSRMRVLRRLGHCSEDGVI
;
A
#
# COMPACT_ATOMS: atom_id res chain seq x y z
N SER A 1 -8.03 -4.62 12.65
CA SER A 1 -9.30 -4.02 13.13
C SER A 1 -9.37 -2.56 12.69
N THR A 2 -10.02 -2.29 11.56
CA THR A 2 -10.03 -1.00 10.84
C THR A 2 -11.18 -0.06 11.22
N GLN A 3 -11.82 -0.26 12.37
CA GLN A 3 -13.05 0.44 12.77
C GLN A 3 -12.92 1.90 13.29
N PRO A 4 -11.78 2.43 13.79
CA PRO A 4 -11.82 3.73 14.47
C PRO A 4 -11.97 4.94 13.55
N ILE A 5 -11.70 4.81 12.24
CA ILE A 5 -11.67 5.98 11.34
C ILE A 5 -13.01 6.30 10.67
N LEU A 6 -13.98 5.37 10.68
CA LEU A 6 -15.25 5.53 9.96
C LEU A 6 -16.09 6.74 10.42
N PRO A 7 -16.16 7.07 11.73
CA PRO A 7 -16.87 8.26 12.18
C PRO A 7 -16.29 9.57 11.62
N PHE A 8 -15.00 9.58 11.27
CA PHE A 8 -14.31 10.78 10.79
C PHE A 8 -14.48 11.00 9.27
N LEU A 9 -14.90 9.97 8.52
CA LEU A 9 -15.19 10.02 7.09
C LEU A 9 -16.56 10.66 6.80
N MET A 10 -16.83 11.80 7.42
CA MET A 10 -18.05 12.57 7.18
C MET A 10 -18.05 13.19 5.78
N PRO A 11 -19.24 13.40 5.16
CA PRO A 11 -19.35 14.19 3.94
C PRO A 11 -18.70 15.57 4.12
N GLY A 12 -17.91 16.00 3.13
CA GLY A 12 -17.11 17.23 3.21
C GLY A 12 -15.67 17.01 3.69
N ARG A 13 -15.38 15.92 4.40
CA ARG A 13 -14.04 15.68 4.99
C ARG A 13 -12.98 15.61 3.89
N VAL A 14 -11.87 16.31 4.08
CA VAL A 14 -10.75 16.28 3.13
C VAL A 14 -9.84 15.09 3.45
N VAL A 15 -9.50 14.31 2.42
CA VAL A 15 -8.68 13.09 2.52
C VAL A 15 -7.63 13.05 1.42
N TYR A 16 -6.46 12.49 1.73
CA TYR A 16 -5.40 12.24 0.75
C TYR A 16 -5.43 10.78 0.31
N VAL A 17 -5.54 10.55 -0.99
CA VAL A 17 -5.70 9.22 -1.57
C VAL A 17 -4.40 8.77 -2.25
N LYS A 18 -3.94 7.57 -1.91
CA LYS A 18 -2.73 6.93 -2.46
C LYS A 18 -3.02 5.44 -2.71
N THR A 19 -2.63 4.95 -3.89
CA THR A 19 -2.76 3.53 -4.25
C THR A 19 -1.40 2.98 -4.65
N GLY A 20 -0.79 2.15 -3.80
CA GLY A 20 0.58 1.67 -4.04
C GLY A 20 1.54 2.85 -4.13
N GLU A 21 2.24 3.00 -5.25
CA GLU A 21 3.11 4.15 -5.53
C GLU A 21 2.40 5.32 -6.24
N GLN A 22 1.13 5.16 -6.62
CA GLN A 22 0.40 6.20 -7.34
C GLN A 22 -0.31 7.16 -6.38
N HIS A 23 -0.09 8.45 -6.60
CA HIS A 23 -0.65 9.53 -5.80
C HIS A 23 -1.85 10.16 -6.52
N TRP A 24 -3.03 10.08 -5.92
CA TRP A 24 -4.27 10.67 -6.46
C TRP A 24 -4.49 12.11 -5.97
N GLY A 25 -3.79 12.49 -4.89
CA GLY A 25 -3.88 13.82 -4.32
C GLY A 25 -4.95 13.97 -3.25
N TRP A 26 -5.29 15.22 -2.98
CA TRP A 26 -6.33 15.61 -2.03
C TRP A 26 -7.72 15.56 -2.68
N GLY A 27 -8.68 14.99 -1.96
CA GLY A 27 -10.07 14.89 -2.36
C GLY A 27 -11.03 15.13 -1.21
N ALA A 28 -12.31 15.20 -1.54
CA ALA A 28 -13.37 15.43 -0.55
C ALA A 28 -14.30 14.21 -0.46
N VAL A 29 -14.55 13.73 0.75
CA VAL A 29 -15.45 12.60 0.99
C VAL A 29 -16.89 13.03 0.69
N VAL A 30 -17.59 12.26 -0.12
CA VAL A 30 -19.01 12.48 -0.46
C VAL A 30 -19.89 11.62 0.43
N SER A 31 -19.61 10.32 0.48
CA SER A 31 -20.33 9.35 1.30
C SER A 31 -19.49 8.09 1.48
N TRP A 32 -19.86 7.21 2.41
CA TRP A 32 -19.26 5.89 2.54
C TRP A 32 -20.35 4.85 2.79
N ARG A 33 -20.09 3.60 2.42
CA ARG A 33 -21.01 2.47 2.59
C ARG A 33 -20.25 1.24 3.09
N LYS A 34 -20.80 0.55 4.08
CA LYS A 34 -20.29 -0.75 4.53
C LYS A 34 -20.80 -1.86 3.61
N ARG A 35 -19.91 -2.73 3.12
CA ARG A 35 -20.22 -3.95 2.38
C ARG A 35 -20.02 -5.15 3.29
N TYR A 36 -21.05 -5.96 3.46
CA TYR A 36 -21.05 -7.09 4.40
C TYR A 36 -20.32 -8.34 3.89
N ASN A 37 -20.07 -8.47 2.58
CA ASN A 37 -19.57 -9.71 1.94
C ASN A 37 -18.09 -9.67 1.48
N LYS A 38 -17.27 -8.71 1.93
CA LYS A 38 -15.83 -8.65 1.57
C LYS A 38 -14.98 -8.34 2.80
N ALA A 39 -13.77 -8.93 2.86
CA ALA A 39 -12.78 -8.70 3.91
C ALA A 39 -12.44 -7.20 4.09
N ASP A 40 -12.44 -6.44 2.98
CA ASP A 40 -12.43 -4.97 2.97
C ASP A 40 -13.87 -4.44 2.82
N GLY A 41 -14.58 -4.45 3.95
CA GLY A 41 -16.02 -4.21 4.02
C GLY A 41 -16.44 -2.74 3.95
N VAL A 42 -15.63 -1.79 3.47
CA VAL A 42 -16.02 -0.36 3.39
C VAL A 42 -15.61 0.24 2.05
N THR A 43 -16.58 0.86 1.38
CA THR A 43 -16.38 1.64 0.14
C THR A 43 -16.63 3.11 0.44
N VAL A 44 -15.68 3.96 0.08
CA VAL A 44 -15.77 5.41 0.29
C VAL A 44 -15.88 6.08 -1.06
N HIS A 45 -16.86 6.95 -1.24
CA HIS A 45 -17.02 7.78 -2.42
C HIS A 45 -16.30 9.11 -2.20
N VAL A 46 -15.27 9.38 -2.98
CA VAL A 46 -14.42 10.58 -2.85
C VAL A 46 -14.42 11.36 -4.16
N LEU A 47 -14.56 12.68 -4.06
CA LEU A 47 -14.37 13.61 -5.17
C LEU A 47 -12.87 13.79 -5.42
N LEU A 48 -12.40 13.37 -6.59
CA LEU A 48 -11.00 13.43 -6.99
C LEU A 48 -10.87 14.00 -8.40
N ASN A 49 -9.70 14.56 -8.70
CA ASN A 49 -9.30 14.83 -10.08
C ASN A 49 -8.75 13.54 -10.68
N CYS A 50 -9.36 13.07 -11.77
CA CYS A 50 -9.03 11.80 -12.40
C CYS A 50 -8.56 12.04 -13.84
N GLY A 51 -7.63 11.20 -14.30
CA GLY A 51 -7.19 11.18 -15.69
C GLY A 51 -8.20 10.48 -16.61
N GLU A 52 -7.76 10.18 -17.83
CA GLU A 52 -8.58 9.47 -18.82
C GLU A 52 -9.00 8.09 -18.30
N ILE A 53 -10.23 7.68 -18.65
CA ILE A 53 -10.69 6.31 -18.36
C ILE A 53 -10.16 5.43 -19.48
N LYS A 54 -9.13 4.61 -19.20
CA LYS A 54 -8.63 3.64 -20.18
C LYS A 54 -9.44 2.34 -20.24
N SER A 55 -10.27 2.05 -19.24
CA SER A 55 -11.01 0.79 -19.17
C SER A 55 -12.52 0.96 -19.35
N PHE A 56 -13.01 0.56 -20.52
CA PHE A 56 -14.42 0.28 -20.77
C PHE A 56 -14.75 -1.13 -20.25
N GLY A 57 -15.15 -1.22 -18.98
CA GLY A 57 -15.54 -2.47 -18.33
C GLY A 57 -16.38 -2.23 -17.06
N PRO A 58 -16.93 -3.28 -16.43
CA PRO A 58 -17.84 -3.17 -15.28
C PRO A 58 -17.18 -2.56 -14.03
N THR A 59 -15.84 -2.60 -13.94
CA THR A 59 -15.05 -1.91 -12.92
C THR A 59 -14.47 -0.62 -13.49
N ARG A 60 -15.29 0.43 -13.52
CA ARG A 60 -14.91 1.80 -13.91
C ARG A 60 -14.06 2.46 -12.82
N ILE A 61 -12.79 2.08 -12.69
CA ILE A 61 -11.84 2.79 -11.83
C ILE A 61 -11.02 3.71 -12.76
N PRO A 62 -11.09 5.05 -12.60
CA PRO A 62 -10.25 5.97 -13.37
C PRO A 62 -8.76 5.72 -13.08
N GLU A 63 -7.86 6.18 -13.94
CA GLU A 63 -6.44 6.28 -13.56
C GLU A 63 -6.19 7.57 -12.77
N PRO A 64 -5.25 7.57 -11.81
CA PRO A 64 -4.77 8.81 -11.20
C PRO A 64 -4.16 9.72 -12.26
N VAL A 65 -4.35 11.03 -12.11
CA VAL A 65 -3.67 12.01 -12.97
C VAL A 65 -2.16 11.92 -12.71
N PRO A 66 -1.29 11.98 -13.74
CA PRO A 66 0.17 11.94 -13.57
C PRO A 66 0.70 12.95 -12.56
N ASN A 67 0.02 14.10 -12.44
CA ASN A 67 0.23 15.09 -11.40
C ASN A 67 -1.11 15.36 -10.67
N PRO A 68 -1.24 14.98 -9.39
CA PRO A 68 -2.46 15.23 -8.63
C PRO A 68 -2.75 16.73 -8.42
N ASP A 69 -1.70 17.57 -8.49
CA ASP A 69 -1.77 19.02 -8.32
C ASP A 69 -1.95 19.76 -9.65
N SER A 70 -2.07 19.05 -10.79
CA SER A 70 -2.27 19.68 -12.09
C SER A 70 -3.52 20.59 -12.11
N PRO A 71 -3.45 21.73 -12.81
CA PRO A 71 -4.60 22.61 -13.00
C PRO A 71 -5.76 21.87 -13.69
N GLU A 72 -6.99 22.35 -13.42
CA GLU A 72 -8.18 21.86 -14.11
C GLU A 72 -7.98 22.03 -15.63
N GLY A 73 -8.37 21.03 -16.43
CA GLY A 73 -8.38 21.18 -17.89
C GLY A 73 -7.08 20.84 -18.62
N CYS A 74 -6.10 20.17 -17.97
CA CYS A 74 -5.13 19.41 -18.75
C CYS A 74 -5.89 18.37 -19.59
N VAL A 75 -5.52 18.23 -20.87
CA VAL A 75 -6.15 17.27 -21.81
C VAL A 75 -6.26 15.90 -21.14
N GLY A 76 -7.50 15.42 -20.94
CA GLY A 76 -7.77 14.14 -20.28
C GLY A 76 -8.06 14.17 -18.76
N SER A 77 -8.00 15.33 -18.09
CA SER A 77 -8.34 15.45 -16.66
C SER A 77 -9.79 15.87 -16.43
N SER A 78 -10.51 15.14 -15.57
CA SER A 78 -11.90 15.46 -15.21
C SER A 78 -12.21 15.12 -13.76
N VAL A 79 -12.90 16.03 -13.06
CA VAL A 79 -13.28 15.84 -11.66
C VAL A 79 -14.42 14.83 -11.55
N ARG A 80 -14.23 13.75 -10.79
CA ARG A 80 -15.19 12.64 -10.67
C ARG A 80 -15.33 12.18 -9.23
N VAL A 81 -16.48 11.58 -8.95
CA VAL A 81 -16.70 10.85 -7.70
C VAL A 81 -16.29 9.41 -7.94
N VAL A 82 -15.26 8.96 -7.23
CA VAL A 82 -14.68 7.61 -7.36
C VAL A 82 -14.99 6.81 -6.11
N ALA A 83 -15.42 5.56 -6.31
CA ALA A 83 -15.57 4.59 -5.24
C ALA A 83 -14.21 3.93 -4.94
N ILE A 84 -13.62 4.24 -3.80
CA ILE A 84 -12.33 3.71 -3.36
C ILE A 84 -12.49 2.78 -2.15
N SER A 85 -11.51 1.90 -1.95
CA SER A 85 -11.40 1.14 -0.70
C SER A 85 -10.84 2.04 0.41
N GLN A 86 -11.21 1.76 1.66
CA GLN A 86 -10.65 2.45 2.84
C GLN A 86 -9.12 2.38 2.88
N SER A 87 -8.51 1.30 2.38
CA SER A 87 -7.05 1.11 2.34
C SER A 87 -6.31 2.11 1.45
N MET A 88 -7.02 2.77 0.53
CA MET A 88 -6.44 3.79 -0.36
C MET A 88 -6.37 5.18 0.30
N ILE A 89 -6.98 5.36 1.48
CA ILE A 89 -6.92 6.61 2.24
C ILE A 89 -5.62 6.62 3.05
N HIS A 90 -4.71 7.53 2.70
CA HIS A 90 -3.40 7.63 3.34
C HIS A 90 -3.37 8.69 4.44
N LYS A 91 -4.03 9.83 4.23
CA LYS A 91 -4.13 10.90 5.24
C LYS A 91 -5.57 11.41 5.35
N ILE A 92 -5.96 11.82 6.55
CA ILE A 92 -7.26 12.47 6.82
C ILE A 92 -6.97 13.85 7.39
N SER A 93 -7.62 14.88 6.86
CA SER A 93 -7.47 16.24 7.35
C SER A 93 -8.49 16.57 8.44
N GLN A 94 -8.12 17.50 9.33
CA GLN A 94 -9.06 18.13 10.27
C GLN A 94 -10.11 19.01 9.56
N VAL A 95 -9.87 19.42 8.31
CA VAL A 95 -10.75 20.31 7.54
C VAL A 95 -11.93 19.54 6.94
N ARG A 96 -13.09 20.19 6.95
CA ARG A 96 -14.32 19.74 6.31
C ARG A 96 -14.86 20.85 5.42
N LEU A 97 -15.01 20.56 4.13
CA LEU A 97 -15.63 21.45 3.16
C LEU A 97 -17.15 21.39 3.30
N PHE A 98 -17.78 22.54 3.15
CA PHE A 98 -19.22 22.61 3.01
C PHE A 98 -19.63 22.19 1.60
N MET A 99 -20.28 21.04 1.47
CA MET A 99 -20.73 20.49 0.18
C MET A 99 -22.25 20.28 0.21
N ASN A 100 -23.01 21.32 -0.16
CA ASN A 100 -24.46 21.27 -0.31
C ASN A 100 -24.92 21.02 -1.77
N TYR A 101 -23.98 20.71 -2.67
CA TYR A 101 -24.25 20.57 -4.10
C TYR A 101 -24.60 19.14 -4.48
N ASP A 102 -25.50 18.98 -5.47
CA ASP A 102 -25.68 17.69 -6.13
C ASP A 102 -24.50 17.41 -7.08
N LEU A 103 -23.60 16.52 -6.64
CA LEU A 103 -22.37 16.13 -7.36
C LEU A 103 -22.63 15.23 -8.58
N ARG A 104 -23.89 14.95 -8.94
CA ARG A 104 -24.22 14.30 -10.22
C ARG A 104 -23.83 15.20 -11.41
N LEU A 105 -24.06 16.50 -11.29
CA LEU A 105 -23.75 17.45 -12.34
C LEU A 105 -22.23 17.72 -12.42
N PRO A 106 -21.62 17.75 -13.62
CA PRO A 106 -20.19 18.01 -13.79
C PRO A 106 -19.78 19.39 -13.24
N ARG A 107 -20.58 20.43 -13.51
CA ARG A 107 -20.33 21.81 -13.04
C ARG A 107 -20.22 21.91 -11.52
N HIS A 108 -21.05 21.16 -10.79
CA HIS A 108 -21.00 21.12 -9.33
C HIS A 108 -19.75 20.40 -8.79
N ARG A 109 -19.30 19.34 -9.48
CA ARG A 109 -18.05 18.65 -9.15
C ARG A 109 -16.84 19.56 -9.31
N GLU A 110 -16.76 20.27 -10.44
CA GLU A 110 -15.70 21.25 -10.70
C GLU A 110 -15.71 22.37 -9.66
N ARG A 111 -16.89 22.93 -9.32
CA ARG A 111 -17.00 23.96 -8.28
C ARG A 111 -16.51 23.47 -6.92
N ALA A 112 -16.90 22.26 -6.51
CA ALA A 112 -16.48 21.69 -5.24
C ALA A 112 -14.96 21.43 -5.19
N TYR A 113 -14.37 20.97 -6.30
CA TYR A 113 -12.93 20.76 -6.40
C TYR A 113 -12.14 22.08 -6.43
N ARG A 114 -12.66 23.10 -7.11
CA ARG A 114 -12.09 24.46 -7.06
C ARG A 114 -12.10 25.02 -5.65
N ALA A 115 -13.20 24.84 -4.92
CA ALA A 115 -13.26 25.23 -3.50
C ALA A 115 -12.20 24.50 -2.66
N LEU A 116 -12.00 23.20 -2.88
CA LEU A 116 -10.93 22.44 -2.22
C LEU A 116 -9.54 23.03 -2.50
N LYS A 117 -9.24 23.34 -3.77
CA LYS A 117 -7.96 23.96 -4.17
C LYS A 117 -7.78 25.34 -3.56
N SER A 118 -8.81 26.19 -3.60
CA SER A 118 -8.77 27.52 -3.02
C SER A 118 -8.50 27.47 -1.52
N VAL A 119 -9.17 26.59 -0.78
CA VAL A 119 -8.93 26.44 0.66
C VAL A 119 -7.50 25.96 0.93
N ARG A 120 -6.99 25.00 0.15
CA ARG A 120 -5.62 24.48 0.27
C ARG A 120 -4.57 25.59 0.13
N SER A 121 -4.63 26.35 -0.95
CA SER A 121 -3.59 27.35 -1.24
C SER A 121 -3.77 28.64 -0.44
N ARG A 122 -5.01 29.05 -0.13
CA ARG A 122 -5.29 30.29 0.59
C ARG A 122 -5.04 30.18 2.10
N GLU A 123 -5.47 29.10 2.72
CA GLU A 123 -5.51 28.99 4.19
C GLU A 123 -4.33 28.17 4.75
N PHE A 124 -3.75 27.26 3.96
CA PHE A 124 -2.85 26.23 4.50
C PHE A 124 -1.52 26.07 3.75
N GLN A 125 -1.09 27.05 2.95
CA GLN A 125 0.21 27.03 2.25
C GLN A 125 0.48 25.70 1.52
N ASP A 126 -0.55 25.18 0.85
CA ASP A 126 -0.53 23.93 0.07
C ASP A 126 -0.46 22.60 0.84
N ASP A 127 -0.59 22.55 2.17
CA ASP A 127 -0.77 21.28 2.91
C ASP A 127 -1.85 21.35 4.01
N PHE A 128 -2.81 20.43 3.97
CA PHE A 128 -3.91 20.44 4.92
C PHE A 128 -3.48 19.93 6.31
N PRO A 129 -3.98 20.53 7.42
CA PRO A 129 -3.70 20.04 8.76
C PRO A 129 -4.25 18.62 8.93
N LEU A 130 -3.42 17.74 9.47
CA LEU A 130 -3.70 16.32 9.63
C LEU A 130 -4.41 16.03 10.95
N LEU A 131 -5.30 15.05 10.92
CA LEU A 131 -5.99 14.54 12.10
C LEU A 131 -5.00 13.74 12.97
N ASP A 132 -4.92 14.04 14.27
CA ASP A 132 -4.03 13.34 15.19
C ASP A 132 -4.65 12.00 15.61
N PRO A 133 -3.96 10.85 15.39
CA PRO A 133 -4.46 9.55 15.82
C PRO A 133 -4.73 9.42 17.32
N ILE A 134 -4.00 10.13 18.17
CA ILE A 134 -4.14 10.04 19.63
C ILE A 134 -5.25 10.98 20.11
N HIS A 135 -5.12 12.27 19.81
CA HIS A 135 -6.03 13.30 20.34
C HIS A 135 -7.40 13.29 19.65
N ASP A 136 -7.42 13.15 18.33
CA ASP A 136 -8.66 13.32 17.57
C ASP A 136 -9.36 11.97 17.32
N ILE A 137 -8.61 10.92 16.97
CA ILE A 137 -9.18 9.59 16.65
C ILE A 137 -9.40 8.73 17.89
N GLY A 138 -8.74 9.06 19.01
CA GLY A 138 -8.85 8.29 20.27
C GLY A 138 -8.23 6.90 20.19
N ALA A 139 -7.24 6.70 19.32
CA ALA A 139 -6.52 5.42 19.24
C ALA A 139 -5.58 5.25 20.44
N ASN A 140 -5.27 3.99 20.79
CA ASN A 140 -4.54 3.67 22.01
C ASN A 140 -3.14 4.36 22.04
N PRO A 141 -2.86 5.24 23.02
CA PRO A 141 -1.62 6.00 23.05
C PRO A 141 -0.38 5.12 23.26
N ARG A 142 -0.52 3.94 23.89
CA ARG A 142 0.61 3.02 24.11
C ARG A 142 1.12 2.41 22.80
N THR A 143 0.21 2.03 21.89
CA THR A 143 0.61 1.43 20.61
C THR A 143 1.21 2.49 19.68
N ILE A 144 0.59 3.68 19.63
CA ILE A 144 1.06 4.78 18.76
C ILE A 144 2.40 5.34 19.26
N SER A 145 2.57 5.53 20.56
CA SER A 145 3.85 6.02 21.11
C SER A 145 4.99 5.04 20.84
N GLY A 146 4.75 3.72 21.00
CA GLY A 146 5.72 2.69 20.63
C GLY A 146 6.11 2.74 19.15
N LEU A 147 5.13 2.89 18.24
CA LEU A 147 5.38 3.07 16.80
C LEU A 147 6.15 4.35 16.50
N ARG A 148 5.82 5.47 17.16
CA ARG A 148 6.51 6.76 16.99
C ARG A 148 7.97 6.68 17.46
N THR A 149 8.24 5.99 18.55
CA THR A 149 9.61 5.76 19.04
C THR A 149 10.40 4.89 18.06
N ARG A 150 9.80 3.81 17.54
CA ARG A 150 10.42 2.98 16.49
C ARG A 150 10.70 3.79 15.22
N LEU A 151 9.75 4.61 14.77
CA LEU A 151 9.91 5.48 13.62
C LEU A 151 11.08 6.45 13.85
N LYS A 152 11.13 7.13 14.99
CA LYS A 152 12.25 8.02 15.36
C LYS A 152 13.58 7.28 15.38
N SER A 153 13.62 6.07 15.94
CA SER A 153 14.82 5.22 15.97
C SER A 153 15.29 4.87 14.56
N ILE A 154 14.39 4.39 13.69
CA ILE A 154 14.70 4.06 12.28
C ILE A 154 15.15 5.31 11.52
N SER A 155 14.47 6.44 11.68
CA SER A 155 14.89 7.71 11.07
C SER A 155 16.27 8.14 11.56
N GLY A 156 16.55 7.99 12.86
CA GLY A 156 17.88 8.26 13.42
C GLY A 156 18.96 7.33 12.87
N MET A 157 18.67 6.03 12.73
CA MET A 157 19.57 5.07 12.10
C MET A 157 19.80 5.38 10.62
N LEU A 158 18.75 5.81 9.91
CA LEU A 158 18.84 6.19 8.50
C LEU A 158 19.74 7.41 8.33
N GLN A 159 19.60 8.44 9.17
CA GLN A 159 20.44 9.64 9.13
C GLN A 159 21.90 9.35 9.50
N LYS A 160 22.15 8.44 10.44
CA LYS A 160 23.50 8.00 10.81
C LYS A 160 24.15 7.10 9.75
N ASN A 161 23.38 6.54 8.82
CA ASN A 161 23.91 5.62 7.83
C ASN A 161 24.80 6.38 6.83
N PRO A 162 26.03 5.91 6.53
CA PRO A 162 26.90 6.52 5.53
C PRO A 162 26.27 6.66 4.14
N VAL A 163 25.24 5.88 3.82
CA VAL A 163 24.50 5.98 2.55
C VAL A 163 23.63 7.25 2.48
N ALA A 164 23.27 7.84 3.62
CA ALA A 164 22.48 9.07 3.68
C ALA A 164 23.29 10.30 3.27
N SER A 165 24.61 10.34 3.50
CA SER A 165 25.48 11.45 3.08
C SER A 165 25.85 11.42 1.59
N LEU A 166 25.61 10.31 0.89
CA LEU A 166 25.89 10.18 -0.54
C LEU A 166 24.93 11.00 -1.40
N SER A 167 25.39 11.39 -2.60
CA SER A 167 24.53 12.02 -3.62
C SER A 167 23.36 11.10 -4.03
N ALA A 168 22.25 11.69 -4.47
CA ALA A 168 21.06 10.94 -4.84
C ALA A 168 21.33 9.87 -5.92
N SER A 169 22.18 10.17 -6.90
CA SER A 169 22.57 9.25 -7.99
C SER A 169 23.42 8.07 -7.50
N GLN A 170 24.38 8.32 -6.61
CA GLN A 170 25.18 7.24 -6.01
C GLN A 170 24.34 6.36 -5.09
N ARG A 171 23.40 6.98 -4.36
CA ARG A 171 22.46 6.27 -3.47
C ARG A 171 21.58 5.31 -4.26
N THR A 172 20.96 5.76 -5.35
CA THR A 172 20.10 4.90 -6.19
C THR A 172 20.89 3.75 -6.80
N LYS A 173 22.10 4.00 -7.31
CA LYS A 173 22.99 2.93 -7.84
C LYS A 173 23.35 1.90 -6.77
N ARG A 174 23.66 2.33 -5.55
CA ARG A 174 24.02 1.40 -4.47
C ARG A 174 22.82 0.60 -3.97
N ILE A 175 21.64 1.22 -3.92
CA ILE A 175 20.39 0.52 -3.61
C ILE A 175 20.05 -0.51 -4.70
N SER A 176 20.24 -0.19 -5.99
CA SER A 176 19.97 -1.16 -7.07
C SER A 176 20.91 -2.36 -6.99
N GLN A 177 22.21 -2.14 -6.82
CA GLN A 177 23.19 -3.21 -6.62
C GLN A 177 22.85 -4.10 -5.41
N TRP A 178 22.43 -3.49 -4.30
CA TRP A 178 22.02 -4.24 -3.11
C TRP A 178 20.74 -5.06 -3.36
N LYS A 179 19.75 -4.52 -4.08
CA LYS A 179 18.55 -5.27 -4.49
C LYS A 179 18.91 -6.46 -5.38
N ASP A 180 19.86 -6.29 -6.31
CA ASP A 180 20.32 -7.37 -7.17
C ASP A 180 20.99 -8.48 -6.35
N LEU A 181 21.89 -8.11 -5.43
CA LEU A 181 22.52 -9.05 -4.50
C LEU A 181 21.49 -9.80 -3.65
N GLN A 182 20.47 -9.11 -3.13
CA GLN A 182 19.42 -9.72 -2.34
C GLN A 182 18.57 -10.67 -3.19
N SER A 183 18.30 -10.35 -4.46
CA SER A 183 17.59 -11.23 -5.39
C SER A 183 18.37 -12.54 -5.64
N ILE A 184 19.70 -12.45 -5.76
CA ILE A 184 20.58 -13.60 -5.95
C ILE A 184 20.61 -14.46 -4.68
N GLN A 185 20.72 -13.83 -3.50
CA GLN A 185 20.68 -14.54 -2.22
C GLN A 185 19.35 -15.26 -2.01
N ASN A 186 18.22 -14.62 -2.33
CA ASN A 186 16.89 -15.25 -2.23
C ASN A 186 16.78 -16.46 -3.17
N LYS A 187 17.27 -16.34 -4.42
CA LYS A 187 17.34 -17.47 -5.36
C LYS A 187 18.20 -18.61 -4.83
N LEU A 188 19.34 -18.30 -4.20
CA LEU A 188 20.20 -19.31 -3.59
C LEU A 188 19.49 -20.07 -2.47
N VAL A 189 18.79 -19.35 -1.58
CA VAL A 189 17.99 -19.97 -0.50
C VAL A 189 16.89 -20.85 -1.08
N GLU A 190 16.19 -20.39 -2.12
CA GLU A 190 15.16 -21.16 -2.80
C GLU A 190 15.72 -22.43 -3.46
N LEU A 191 16.87 -22.34 -4.14
CA LEU A 191 17.54 -23.49 -4.75
C LEU A 191 18.03 -24.49 -3.71
N LYS A 192 18.56 -24.02 -2.57
CA LYS A 192 18.93 -24.89 -1.45
C LYS A 192 17.70 -25.63 -0.90
N ARG A 193 16.59 -24.91 -0.68
CA ARG A 193 15.33 -25.51 -0.25
C ARG A 193 14.82 -26.54 -1.26
N ARG A 194 14.91 -26.25 -2.56
CA ARG A 194 14.52 -27.18 -3.63
C ARG A 194 15.40 -28.42 -3.63
N LYS A 195 16.71 -28.28 -3.43
CA LYS A 195 17.65 -29.40 -3.30
C LYS A 195 17.29 -30.30 -2.11
N GLU A 196 16.96 -29.71 -0.97
CA GLU A 196 16.51 -30.45 0.22
C GLU A 196 15.19 -31.19 -0.04
N LEU A 197 14.22 -30.53 -0.68
CA LEU A 197 12.92 -31.12 -1.04
C LEU A 197 13.02 -32.26 -2.05
N CYS A 198 13.99 -32.23 -2.97
CA CYS A 198 14.21 -33.33 -3.93
C CYS A 198 14.57 -34.66 -3.24
N GLY A 199 14.91 -34.66 -1.94
CA GLY A 199 14.94 -35.89 -1.15
C GLY A 199 15.95 -36.94 -1.60
N ILE A 200 16.89 -36.62 -2.49
CA ILE A 200 17.89 -37.60 -2.99
C ILE A 200 18.65 -38.21 -1.81
N GLY A 201 19.09 -37.38 -0.86
CA GLY A 201 19.73 -37.86 0.37
C GLY A 201 18.79 -38.55 1.37
N THR A 202 17.47 -38.43 1.25
CA THR A 202 16.52 -39.28 2.02
C THR A 202 16.35 -40.64 1.34
N PHE A 203 16.29 -40.69 0.01
CA PHE A 203 16.19 -41.93 -0.75
C PHE A 203 17.43 -42.83 -0.56
N GLU A 204 18.65 -42.26 -0.61
CA GLU A 204 19.87 -43.04 -0.35
C GLU A 204 19.89 -43.63 1.06
N ARG A 205 19.48 -42.84 2.07
CA ARG A 205 19.40 -43.32 3.46
C ARG A 205 18.35 -44.42 3.63
N GLU A 206 17.20 -44.28 2.97
CA GLU A 206 16.14 -45.29 2.97
C GLU A 206 16.57 -46.56 2.23
N LEU A 207 17.27 -46.44 1.11
CA LEU A 207 17.80 -47.58 0.37
C LEU A 207 18.81 -48.35 1.22
N HIS A 208 19.75 -47.65 1.88
CA HIS A 208 20.71 -48.28 2.78
C HIS A 208 20.05 -48.95 4.00
N SER A 209 18.99 -48.38 4.56
CA SER A 209 18.27 -49.01 5.68
C SER A 209 17.52 -50.26 5.23
N ARG A 210 16.82 -50.20 4.09
CA ARG A 210 16.13 -51.35 3.49
C ARG A 210 17.09 -52.48 3.11
N MET A 211 18.22 -52.15 2.48
CA MET A 211 19.24 -53.14 2.10
C MET A 211 19.86 -53.83 3.32
N ARG A 212 20.04 -53.10 4.43
CA ARG A 212 20.53 -53.67 5.70
C ARG A 212 19.55 -54.68 6.29
N VAL A 213 18.25 -54.43 6.17
CA VAL A 213 17.21 -55.37 6.62
C VAL A 213 17.17 -56.61 5.72
N LEU A 214 17.23 -56.45 4.40
CA LEU A 214 17.23 -57.57 3.45
C LEU A 214 18.41 -58.52 3.65
N ARG A 215 19.61 -57.99 3.92
CA ARG A 215 20.79 -58.80 4.27
C ARG A 215 20.59 -59.58 5.57
N ARG A 216 20.00 -58.95 6.59
CA ARG A 216 19.71 -59.63 7.88
C ARG A 216 18.67 -60.73 7.75
N LEU A 217 17.72 -60.60 6.83
CA LEU A 217 16.70 -61.61 6.56
C LEU A 217 17.17 -62.72 5.61
N GLY A 218 18.41 -62.63 5.09
CA GLY A 218 18.97 -63.64 4.18
C GLY A 218 18.44 -63.58 2.74
N HIS A 219 17.77 -62.49 2.36
CA HIS A 219 17.24 -62.30 1.00
C HIS A 219 18.24 -61.68 0.02
N CYS A 220 19.39 -61.21 0.49
CA CYS A 220 20.51 -60.75 -0.33
C CYS A 220 21.85 -61.12 0.34
N SER A 221 22.85 -61.48 -0.46
CA SER A 221 24.23 -61.66 -0.01
C SER A 221 24.88 -60.32 0.41
N GLU A 222 26.04 -60.36 1.08
CA GLU A 222 26.78 -59.15 1.49
C GLU A 222 27.11 -58.24 0.30
N ASP A 223 27.36 -58.84 -0.87
CA ASP A 223 27.63 -58.15 -2.14
C ASP A 223 26.38 -57.61 -2.84
N GLY A 224 25.18 -57.78 -2.27
CA GLY A 224 23.92 -57.26 -2.82
C GLY A 224 23.36 -58.05 -4.00
N VAL A 225 23.81 -59.29 -4.18
CA VAL A 225 23.26 -60.25 -5.15
C VAL A 225 22.12 -61.03 -4.49
N ILE A 226 21.01 -61.20 -5.21
CA ILE A 226 19.80 -61.93 -4.79
C ILE A 226 20.00 -63.43 -4.95
#